data_AF-A0A3D3C0L1-F1
#
_entry.id   AF-A0A3D3C0L1-F1
#
_cell.length_a   1.000
_cell.length_b   1.000
_cell.length_c   1.000
_cell.angle_alpha   90.00
_cell.angle_beta   90.00
_cell.angle_gamma   90.00
#
_symmetry.space_group_name_H-M   'P 1'
#
loop_
_entity.id
_entity.type
_entity.pdbx_description
1 polymer ?
#
loop_
_entity_poly.entity_id
_entity_poly.type
_entity_poly.pdbx_seq_one_letter_code
_entity_poly.pdbx_strand_id
1 'polypeptide(L)'
;MKKYLRLLPLLVSALTLQAQDTILLEDFEDATLTYTANTTEFSAASGTDFFGRIPPLSVSSGYSVTGFNGDAYFGMMDMNVSGVSLPVTLTFSSIDISGYSDLNFSILLAEDDDGSKQDWDAADYARIEYQIDGGGYQNLLAIEADISSGSNGEPAIDTNFDGVGHGTKITSTFAEFTAAIAGTGSSLDIRISASFQSGDEDLSIDDVKITGTGSGGGGDPVSEEAITLGATPATVDEGSTLAVTLSVPTNVDTDTVFNLTSGGDGSELSIPATATILAGTNSVNFDV
;
A
#
# COMPACT_ATOMS: atom_id res chain seq x y z
N MET A 1 31.70 59.79 -9.06
CA MET A 1 30.34 59.33 -9.41
C MET A 1 30.06 58.04 -8.65
N LYS A 2 29.17 58.05 -7.65
CA LYS A 2 28.80 56.85 -6.89
C LYS A 2 27.85 56.00 -7.74
N LYS A 3 28.30 54.83 -8.17
CA LYS A 3 27.45 53.84 -8.87
C LYS A 3 26.80 52.95 -7.81
N TYR A 4 25.48 53.08 -7.65
CA TYR A 4 24.69 52.20 -6.81
C TYR A 4 24.37 50.94 -7.62
N LEU A 5 24.92 49.80 -7.21
CA LEU A 5 24.52 48.50 -7.73
C LEU A 5 23.25 48.07 -6.97
N ARG A 6 22.11 48.04 -7.67
CA ARG A 6 20.87 47.49 -7.13
C ARG A 6 20.96 45.96 -7.19
N LEU A 7 21.11 45.31 -6.04
CA LEU A 7 20.93 43.85 -5.93
C LEU A 7 19.44 43.55 -6.03
N LEU A 8 19.05 42.74 -7.02
CA LEU A 8 17.73 42.15 -7.12
C LEU A 8 17.74 40.87 -6.27
N PRO A 9 16.82 40.66 -5.31
CA PRO A 9 16.77 39.43 -4.54
C PRO A 9 16.36 38.27 -5.46
N LEU A 10 17.25 37.28 -5.60
CA LEU A 10 16.95 36.00 -6.24
C LEU A 10 16.11 35.19 -5.25
N LEU A 11 14.82 35.07 -5.52
CA LEU A 11 13.93 34.17 -4.77
C LEU A 11 14.23 32.74 -5.22
N VAL A 12 14.96 31.99 -4.40
CA VAL A 12 15.13 30.55 -4.58
C VAL A 12 13.96 29.88 -3.87
N SER A 13 12.95 29.46 -4.64
CA SER A 13 11.90 28.57 -4.14
C SER A 13 12.51 27.17 -4.00
N ALA A 14 12.69 26.70 -2.77
CA ALA A 14 13.00 25.30 -2.51
C ALA A 14 11.73 24.49 -2.79
N LEU A 15 11.72 23.69 -3.87
CA LEU A 15 10.75 22.62 -4.03
C LEU A 15 11.21 21.47 -3.13
N THR A 16 10.45 21.19 -2.08
CA THR A 16 10.58 19.93 -1.33
C THR A 16 9.77 18.87 -2.07
N LEU A 17 10.45 17.92 -2.72
CA LEU A 17 9.80 16.65 -3.08
C LEU A 17 9.58 15.90 -1.77
N GLN A 18 8.33 15.64 -1.42
CA GLN A 18 8.02 14.62 -0.41
C GLN A 18 7.99 13.26 -1.11
N ALA A 19 8.60 12.26 -0.50
CA ALA A 19 8.46 10.88 -0.96
C ALA A 19 7.04 10.38 -0.64
N GLN A 20 6.50 9.50 -1.48
CA GLN A 20 5.31 8.74 -1.13
C GLN A 20 5.74 7.58 -0.22
N ASP A 21 5.00 7.40 0.86
CA ASP A 21 5.11 6.26 1.76
C ASP A 21 4.16 5.15 1.29
N THR A 22 4.56 3.89 1.46
CA THR A 22 3.66 2.74 1.30
C THR A 22 2.87 2.56 2.59
N ILE A 23 1.56 2.72 2.49
CA ILE A 23 0.60 2.60 3.61
C ILE A 23 0.11 1.16 3.72
N LEU A 24 -0.14 0.52 2.58
CA LEU A 24 -0.54 -0.89 2.48
C LEU A 24 0.18 -1.54 1.31
N LEU A 25 0.61 -2.79 1.50
CA LEU A 25 0.99 -3.70 0.44
C LEU A 25 0.43 -5.09 0.77
N GLU A 26 -0.31 -5.66 -0.17
CA GLU A 26 -0.64 -7.08 -0.22
C GLU A 26 -0.06 -7.65 -1.51
N ASP A 27 1.00 -8.44 -1.35
CA ASP A 27 1.74 -9.13 -2.41
C ASP A 27 1.38 -10.63 -2.47
N PHE A 28 0.47 -11.10 -1.61
CA PHE A 28 0.00 -12.49 -1.55
C PHE A 28 1.08 -13.55 -1.25
N GLU A 29 2.29 -13.15 -0.87
CA GLU A 29 3.46 -14.03 -0.69
C GLU A 29 3.47 -14.79 0.63
N ASP A 30 2.65 -14.36 1.61
CA ASP A 30 2.67 -14.92 2.95
C ASP A 30 1.29 -15.26 3.53
N ALA A 31 1.27 -15.80 4.75
CA ALA A 31 0.03 -16.27 5.38
C ALA A 31 -0.80 -15.16 6.04
N THR A 32 -0.24 -13.95 6.16
CA THR A 32 -0.82 -12.77 6.77
C THR A 32 -1.69 -12.06 5.76
N LEU A 33 -3.00 -12.25 5.85
CA LEU A 33 -3.95 -11.60 4.96
C LEU A 33 -4.25 -10.18 5.44
N THR A 34 -4.14 -9.21 4.53
CA THR A 34 -4.61 -7.84 4.77
C THR A 34 -6.05 -7.60 4.30
N TYR A 35 -6.66 -8.61 3.67
CA TYR A 35 -8.03 -8.60 3.17
C TYR A 35 -8.92 -9.64 3.83
N THR A 36 -10.22 -9.47 3.65
CA THR A 36 -11.26 -10.47 3.92
C THR A 36 -12.04 -10.79 2.65
N ALA A 37 -12.26 -12.07 2.39
CA ALA A 37 -13.08 -12.53 1.27
C ALA A 37 -14.53 -12.83 1.73
N ASN A 38 -15.53 -12.57 0.87
CA ASN A 38 -16.93 -12.92 1.18
C ASN A 38 -17.27 -14.40 0.95
N THR A 39 -16.36 -15.15 0.34
CA THR A 39 -16.40 -16.60 0.19
C THR A 39 -15.04 -17.18 0.57
N THR A 40 -14.99 -18.45 0.94
CA THR A 40 -13.72 -19.14 1.18
C THR A 40 -12.97 -19.30 -0.13
N GLU A 41 -11.65 -19.09 -0.12
CA GLU A 41 -10.80 -19.37 -1.29
C GLU A 41 -10.93 -20.84 -1.72
N PHE A 42 -11.03 -21.09 -3.03
CA PHE A 42 -11.27 -22.41 -3.58
C PHE A 42 -10.61 -22.62 -4.94
N SER A 43 -10.38 -23.89 -5.27
CA SER A 43 -10.12 -24.37 -6.62
C SER A 43 -10.92 -25.67 -6.82
N ALA A 44 -11.78 -25.71 -7.84
CA ALA A 44 -12.58 -26.87 -8.18
C ALA A 44 -11.70 -28.02 -8.71
N ALA A 45 -12.27 -29.22 -8.82
CA ALA A 45 -11.50 -30.42 -9.17
C ALA A 45 -10.78 -30.34 -10.53
N SER A 46 -11.29 -29.54 -11.48
CA SER A 46 -10.67 -29.27 -12.79
C SER A 46 -9.55 -28.24 -12.72
N GLY A 47 -9.52 -27.40 -11.68
CA GLY A 47 -8.63 -26.24 -11.59
C GLY A 47 -8.97 -25.11 -12.58
N THR A 48 -10.15 -25.15 -13.21
CA THR A 48 -10.67 -24.12 -14.14
C THR A 48 -11.69 -23.20 -13.47
N ASP A 49 -12.07 -23.50 -12.23
CA ASP A 49 -13.03 -22.71 -11.48
C ASP A 49 -12.35 -22.42 -10.13
N PHE A 50 -11.92 -21.18 -9.91
CA PHE A 50 -11.13 -20.84 -8.73
C PHE A 50 -11.27 -19.39 -8.31
N PHE A 51 -11.01 -19.16 -7.03
CA PHE A 51 -10.93 -17.84 -6.43
C PHE A 51 -9.99 -17.96 -5.23
N GLY A 52 -8.80 -17.37 -5.30
CA GLY A 52 -7.84 -17.43 -4.19
C GLY A 52 -6.39 -17.28 -4.61
N ARG A 53 -5.51 -17.43 -3.62
CA ARG A 53 -4.06 -17.31 -3.83
C ARG A 53 -3.46 -18.53 -4.50
N ILE A 54 -2.60 -18.30 -5.48
CA ILE A 54 -1.94 -19.30 -6.31
C ILE A 54 -0.43 -19.04 -6.24
N PRO A 55 0.36 -19.93 -5.59
CA PRO A 55 -0.03 -20.93 -4.59
C PRO A 55 -0.65 -20.31 -3.32
N PRO A 56 -1.29 -21.09 -2.42
CA PRO A 56 -1.29 -22.55 -2.31
C PRO A 56 -2.35 -23.27 -3.15
N LEU A 57 -3.28 -22.55 -3.79
CA LEU A 57 -4.20 -23.19 -4.72
C LEU A 57 -3.43 -23.79 -5.89
N SER A 58 -3.90 -24.94 -6.36
CA SER A 58 -3.47 -25.53 -7.61
C SER A 58 -4.57 -25.27 -8.64
N VAL A 59 -4.19 -24.71 -9.78
CA VAL A 59 -5.09 -24.45 -10.91
C VAL A 59 -4.72 -25.30 -12.11
N SER A 60 -5.56 -25.30 -13.13
CA SER A 60 -5.35 -26.04 -14.37
C SER A 60 -4.02 -25.65 -15.01
N SER A 61 -3.31 -26.61 -15.61
CA SER A 61 -2.09 -26.33 -16.37
C SER A 61 -2.34 -25.55 -17.67
N GLY A 62 -3.61 -25.36 -18.05
CA GLY A 62 -4.00 -24.49 -19.15
C GLY A 62 -3.95 -23.01 -18.80
N TYR A 63 -4.09 -22.67 -17.51
CA TYR A 63 -4.08 -21.30 -17.03
C TYR A 63 -2.67 -20.75 -16.93
N SER A 64 -2.38 -19.61 -17.57
CA SER A 64 -1.00 -19.10 -17.66
C SER A 64 -0.88 -17.57 -17.73
N VAL A 65 -0.74 -16.94 -16.57
CA VAL A 65 -0.27 -15.55 -16.45
C VAL A 65 1.23 -15.45 -16.13
N THR A 66 1.86 -14.34 -16.51
CA THR A 66 3.31 -14.10 -16.30
C THR A 66 3.59 -12.69 -15.80
N GLY A 67 4.77 -12.44 -15.22
CA GLY A 67 5.20 -11.10 -14.84
C GLY A 67 4.65 -10.59 -13.49
N PHE A 68 4.02 -11.45 -12.69
CA PHE A 68 3.75 -11.18 -11.28
C PHE A 68 5.06 -11.02 -10.50
N ASN A 69 5.00 -10.35 -9.36
CA ASN A 69 6.11 -10.21 -8.45
C ASN A 69 6.11 -11.39 -7.47
N GLY A 70 7.30 -11.84 -7.07
CA GLY A 70 7.42 -12.95 -6.14
C GLY A 70 7.05 -14.32 -6.74
N ASP A 71 6.48 -15.18 -5.90
CA ASP A 71 6.17 -16.57 -6.19
C ASP A 71 4.65 -16.86 -6.16
N ALA A 72 3.82 -15.90 -5.72
CA ALA A 72 2.37 -16.03 -5.57
C ALA A 72 1.61 -14.82 -6.09
N TYR A 73 0.32 -15.03 -6.37
CA TYR A 73 -0.62 -13.99 -6.78
C TYR A 73 -2.04 -14.45 -6.43
N PHE A 74 -3.04 -13.59 -6.63
CA PHE A 74 -4.45 -13.97 -6.44
C PHE A 74 -5.14 -14.14 -7.80
N GLY A 75 -5.77 -15.29 -8.03
CA GLY A 75 -6.48 -15.60 -9.27
C GLY A 75 -7.98 -15.77 -9.06
N MET A 76 -8.74 -15.47 -10.11
CA MET A 76 -10.20 -15.57 -10.17
C MET A 76 -10.60 -16.11 -11.55
N MET A 77 -11.35 -17.21 -11.63
CA MET A 77 -11.87 -17.77 -12.89
C MET A 77 -13.19 -18.51 -12.63
N ASP A 78 -14.18 -18.32 -13.49
CA ASP A 78 -15.50 -19.00 -13.48
C ASP A 78 -16.03 -19.31 -12.06
N MET A 79 -16.42 -18.28 -11.33
CA MET A 79 -16.57 -18.39 -9.88
C MET A 79 -17.98 -18.77 -9.42
N ASN A 80 -18.90 -19.11 -10.33
CA ASN A 80 -20.28 -19.45 -9.98
C ASN A 80 -20.48 -20.91 -9.55
N VAL A 81 -19.39 -21.66 -9.39
CA VAL A 81 -19.40 -23.07 -9.01
C VAL A 81 -20.01 -23.30 -7.62
N SER A 82 -20.78 -24.40 -7.50
CA SER A 82 -21.17 -25.03 -6.22
C SER A 82 -21.75 -24.11 -5.12
N GLY A 83 -22.51 -23.07 -5.50
CA GLY A 83 -23.25 -22.24 -4.54
C GLY A 83 -22.51 -21.00 -4.04
N VAL A 84 -21.39 -20.64 -4.67
CA VAL A 84 -20.81 -19.31 -4.53
C VAL A 84 -21.76 -18.29 -5.16
N SER A 85 -22.08 -17.23 -4.42
CA SER A 85 -22.90 -16.12 -4.93
C SER A 85 -21.99 -15.03 -5.46
N LEU A 86 -22.25 -14.59 -6.70
CA LEU A 86 -21.57 -13.46 -7.30
C LEU A 86 -22.25 -12.12 -6.94
N PRO A 87 -21.50 -11.01 -6.94
CA PRO A 87 -20.04 -10.95 -7.09
C PRO A 87 -19.32 -11.49 -5.84
N VAL A 88 -18.15 -12.09 -6.05
CA VAL A 88 -17.20 -12.33 -4.96
C VAL A 88 -16.47 -11.03 -4.65
N THR A 89 -16.01 -10.87 -3.41
CA THR A 89 -15.36 -9.63 -2.98
C THR A 89 -14.14 -9.89 -2.12
N LEU A 90 -13.07 -9.12 -2.33
CA LEU A 90 -11.98 -8.90 -1.39
C LEU A 90 -12.16 -7.51 -0.76
N THR A 91 -12.16 -7.43 0.57
CA THR A 91 -12.29 -6.18 1.31
C THR A 91 -11.07 -5.97 2.19
N PHE A 92 -10.35 -4.87 1.94
CA PHE A 92 -9.27 -4.36 2.78
C PHE A 92 -9.88 -3.25 3.64
N SER A 93 -9.98 -3.46 4.95
CA SER A 93 -10.70 -2.56 5.84
C SER A 93 -9.79 -1.91 6.86
N SER A 94 -10.19 -0.71 7.32
CA SER A 94 -9.53 -0.02 8.41
C SER A 94 -8.05 0.28 8.14
N ILE A 95 -7.71 0.60 6.89
CA ILE A 95 -6.37 1.05 6.51
C ILE A 95 -6.18 2.45 7.12
N ASP A 96 -5.20 2.61 7.99
CA ASP A 96 -4.92 3.90 8.63
C ASP A 96 -4.27 4.85 7.62
N ILE A 97 -5.01 5.90 7.27
CA ILE A 97 -4.54 6.98 6.37
C ILE A 97 -4.41 8.31 7.11
N SER A 98 -4.41 8.28 8.45
CA SER A 98 -4.31 9.48 9.29
C SER A 98 -3.02 10.25 9.00
N GLY A 99 -3.16 11.52 8.65
CA GLY A 99 -2.01 12.38 8.36
C GLY A 99 -1.40 12.19 6.96
N TYR A 100 -1.98 11.33 6.12
CA TYR A 100 -1.60 11.19 4.71
C TYR A 100 -2.46 12.04 3.79
N SER A 101 -1.84 12.46 2.69
CA SER A 101 -2.45 13.15 1.56
C SER A 101 -1.96 12.52 0.24
N ASP A 102 -2.43 12.99 -0.91
CA ASP A 102 -2.03 12.47 -2.23
C ASP A 102 -2.09 10.93 -2.32
N LEU A 103 -3.17 10.36 -1.78
CA LEU A 103 -3.38 8.92 -1.72
C LEU A 103 -3.48 8.34 -3.13
N ASN A 104 -2.80 7.22 -3.37
CA ASN A 104 -2.82 6.54 -4.66
C ASN A 104 -2.97 5.02 -4.46
N PHE A 105 -3.84 4.42 -5.25
CA PHE A 105 -4.00 2.99 -5.38
C PHE A 105 -3.18 2.49 -6.56
N SER A 106 -2.53 1.34 -6.39
CA SER A 106 -1.88 0.59 -7.48
C SER A 106 -2.22 -0.89 -7.34
N ILE A 107 -2.31 -1.58 -8.47
CA ILE A 107 -2.54 -3.02 -8.56
C ILE A 107 -1.89 -3.55 -9.83
N LEU A 108 -1.27 -4.73 -9.77
CA LEU A 108 -0.87 -5.47 -10.96
C LEU A 108 -2.05 -6.32 -11.43
N LEU A 109 -2.37 -6.25 -12.73
CA LEU A 109 -3.46 -7.03 -13.34
C LEU A 109 -2.94 -7.85 -14.52
N ALA A 110 -3.40 -9.09 -14.63
CA ALA A 110 -3.26 -9.93 -15.81
C ALA A 110 -4.54 -10.74 -16.05
N GLU A 111 -4.78 -11.16 -17.28
CA GLU A 111 -5.86 -12.08 -17.66
C GLU A 111 -5.25 -13.13 -18.59
N ASP A 112 -5.51 -14.40 -18.34
CA ASP A 112 -5.01 -15.47 -19.20
C ASP A 112 -5.69 -15.37 -20.57
N ASP A 113 -4.91 -15.49 -21.64
CA ASP A 113 -5.42 -15.42 -23.02
C ASP A 113 -5.17 -16.79 -23.66
N ASP A 114 -6.23 -17.44 -24.16
CA ASP A 114 -6.13 -18.70 -24.91
C ASP A 114 -5.30 -18.56 -26.21
N GLY A 115 -4.94 -17.33 -26.55
CA GLY A 115 -4.06 -16.89 -27.63
C GLY A 115 -4.82 -16.54 -28.91
N SER A 116 -6.12 -16.80 -28.98
CA SER A 116 -6.93 -16.57 -30.18
C SER A 116 -8.36 -16.09 -29.91
N LYS A 117 -8.83 -16.20 -28.68
CA LYS A 117 -10.15 -15.78 -28.23
C LYS A 117 -10.02 -15.05 -26.92
N GLN A 118 -10.95 -14.12 -26.77
CA GLN A 118 -11.21 -13.39 -25.55
C GLN A 118 -12.46 -14.00 -24.96
N ASP A 119 -12.61 -13.99 -23.64
CA ASP A 119 -13.61 -14.82 -22.99
C ASP A 119 -14.66 -14.05 -22.19
N TRP A 120 -14.44 -12.76 -21.93
CA TRP A 120 -15.37 -11.95 -21.13
C TRP A 120 -16.70 -11.68 -21.86
N ASP A 121 -17.79 -12.11 -21.25
CA ASP A 121 -19.14 -11.72 -21.62
C ASP A 121 -19.42 -10.26 -21.24
N ALA A 122 -20.37 -9.63 -21.94
CA ALA A 122 -20.71 -8.21 -21.72
C ALA A 122 -21.19 -7.87 -20.29
N ALA A 123 -21.45 -8.86 -19.44
CA ALA A 123 -21.86 -8.68 -18.05
C ALA A 123 -20.73 -8.91 -17.04
N ASP A 124 -19.55 -9.33 -17.51
CA ASP A 124 -18.40 -9.63 -16.67
C ASP A 124 -17.64 -8.37 -16.29
N TYR A 125 -17.18 -8.36 -15.04
CA TYR A 125 -16.45 -7.21 -14.51
C TYR A 125 -15.56 -7.57 -13.34
N ALA A 126 -14.54 -6.74 -13.15
CA ALA A 126 -13.86 -6.55 -11.88
C ALA A 126 -13.83 -5.06 -11.54
N ARG A 127 -14.34 -4.68 -10.37
CA ARG A 127 -14.46 -3.29 -9.93
C ARG A 127 -13.76 -3.08 -8.61
N ILE A 128 -12.98 -2.01 -8.55
CA ILE A 128 -12.30 -1.52 -7.36
C ILE A 128 -13.01 -0.25 -6.92
N GLU A 129 -13.50 -0.27 -5.69
CA GLU A 129 -14.19 0.84 -5.04
C GLU A 129 -13.47 1.19 -3.74
N TYR A 130 -13.64 2.42 -3.28
CA TYR A 130 -13.09 2.87 -2.00
C TYR A 130 -14.09 3.69 -1.20
N GLN A 131 -13.89 3.74 0.12
CA GLN A 131 -14.51 4.73 0.97
C GLN A 131 -13.54 5.28 2.01
N ILE A 132 -13.76 6.52 2.43
CA ILE A 132 -13.01 7.17 3.51
C ILE A 132 -13.97 7.44 4.67
N ASP A 133 -13.56 7.09 5.88
CA ASP A 133 -14.24 7.37 7.15
C ASP A 133 -15.74 6.96 7.18
N GLY A 134 -16.08 5.86 6.51
CA GLY A 134 -17.48 5.39 6.45
C GLY A 134 -18.40 6.24 5.55
N GLY A 135 -17.85 7.07 4.66
CA GLY A 135 -18.59 7.98 3.79
C GLY A 135 -19.39 7.31 2.66
N GLY A 136 -19.24 6.00 2.47
CA GLY A 136 -19.84 5.24 1.37
C GLY A 136 -18.88 5.01 0.21
N TYR A 137 -19.05 3.86 -0.47
CA TYR A 137 -18.19 3.44 -1.57
C TYR A 137 -18.39 4.29 -2.83
N GLN A 138 -17.28 4.62 -3.48
CA GLN A 138 -17.22 5.26 -4.79
C GLN A 138 -16.23 4.51 -5.69
N ASN A 139 -16.42 4.60 -7.00
CA ASN A 139 -15.57 3.92 -7.98
C ASN A 139 -14.14 4.46 -7.96
N LEU A 140 -13.15 3.56 -8.08
CA LEU A 140 -11.74 3.89 -8.17
C LEU A 140 -11.14 3.46 -9.52
N LEU A 141 -11.33 2.19 -9.87
CA LEU A 141 -10.87 1.55 -11.10
C LEU A 141 -11.89 0.48 -11.48
N ALA A 142 -12.17 0.32 -12.77
CA ALA A 142 -13.08 -0.70 -13.27
C ALA A 142 -12.48 -1.39 -14.50
N ILE A 143 -12.68 -2.69 -14.56
CA ILE A 143 -12.35 -3.56 -15.68
C ILE A 143 -13.68 -4.18 -16.11
N GLU A 144 -14.02 -3.99 -17.37
CA GLU A 144 -15.26 -4.50 -17.98
C GLU A 144 -14.89 -5.10 -19.34
N ALA A 145 -15.77 -5.94 -19.90
CA ALA A 145 -15.65 -6.34 -21.30
C ALA A 145 -15.70 -5.11 -22.22
N ASP A 146 -14.94 -5.12 -23.31
CA ASP A 146 -14.93 -4.03 -24.31
C ASP A 146 -16.14 -4.04 -25.27
N ILE A 147 -17.13 -4.87 -24.97
CA ILE A 147 -18.36 -5.03 -25.72
C ILE A 147 -19.56 -4.68 -24.83
N SER A 148 -20.54 -3.98 -25.39
CA SER A 148 -21.78 -3.64 -24.67
C SER A 148 -22.83 -4.77 -24.68
N SER A 149 -22.60 -5.83 -25.44
CA SER A 149 -23.50 -6.97 -25.58
C SER A 149 -22.82 -8.15 -26.28
N GLY A 150 -23.21 -9.37 -25.92
CA GLY A 150 -22.65 -10.59 -26.52
C GLY A 150 -21.61 -11.23 -25.61
N SER A 151 -20.81 -12.10 -26.20
CA SER A 151 -19.77 -12.88 -25.54
C SER A 151 -18.40 -12.60 -26.15
N ASN A 152 -17.35 -13.03 -25.47
CA ASN A 152 -15.98 -13.06 -25.99
C ASN A 152 -15.40 -11.68 -26.31
N GLY A 153 -15.70 -10.70 -25.45
CA GLY A 153 -15.02 -9.41 -25.41
C GLY A 153 -13.70 -9.49 -24.65
N GLU A 154 -12.84 -8.51 -24.87
CA GLU A 154 -11.54 -8.41 -24.19
C GLU A 154 -11.67 -7.53 -22.94
N PRO A 155 -11.13 -7.95 -21.78
CA PRO A 155 -11.13 -7.12 -20.59
C PRO A 155 -10.35 -5.82 -20.82
N ALA A 156 -10.98 -4.70 -20.49
CA ALA A 156 -10.35 -3.39 -20.63
C ALA A 156 -10.75 -2.44 -19.49
N ILE A 157 -9.88 -1.47 -19.22
CA ILE A 157 -10.17 -0.41 -18.26
C ILE A 157 -11.41 0.37 -18.72
N ASP A 158 -12.44 0.44 -17.89
CA ASP A 158 -13.57 1.34 -18.07
C ASP A 158 -13.22 2.71 -17.48
N THR A 159 -12.86 3.64 -18.36
CA THR A 159 -12.39 4.98 -17.99
C THR A 159 -13.51 5.94 -17.58
N ASN A 160 -14.77 5.60 -17.84
CA ASN A 160 -15.93 6.46 -17.62
C ASN A 160 -17.04 5.81 -16.77
N PHE A 161 -16.82 4.58 -16.30
CA PHE A 161 -17.70 3.82 -15.42
C PHE A 161 -19.12 3.65 -15.99
N ASP A 162 -19.22 3.40 -17.30
CA ASP A 162 -20.50 3.14 -17.98
C ASP A 162 -20.80 1.65 -18.20
N GLY A 163 -19.90 0.77 -17.75
CA GLY A 163 -20.03 -0.68 -17.86
C GLY A 163 -19.49 -1.26 -19.16
N VAL A 164 -18.66 -0.50 -19.89
CA VAL A 164 -17.95 -0.99 -21.09
C VAL A 164 -16.49 -0.56 -21.02
N GLY A 165 -15.59 -1.50 -21.29
CA GLY A 165 -14.15 -1.24 -21.31
C GLY A 165 -13.73 -0.46 -22.56
N HIS A 166 -13.11 0.70 -22.38
CA HIS A 166 -12.68 1.59 -23.48
C HIS A 166 -11.17 1.89 -23.47
N GLY A 167 -10.51 1.57 -22.37
CA GLY A 167 -9.13 1.92 -22.09
C GLY A 167 -8.14 0.83 -22.49
N THR A 168 -7.05 0.79 -21.73
CA THR A 168 -6.01 -0.22 -21.89
C THR A 168 -6.59 -1.62 -21.69
N LYS A 169 -6.18 -2.55 -22.55
CA LYS A 169 -6.55 -3.96 -22.47
C LYS A 169 -5.73 -4.67 -21.40
N ILE A 170 -6.34 -5.61 -20.69
CA ILE A 170 -5.63 -6.50 -19.79
C ILE A 170 -5.05 -7.64 -20.63
N THR A 171 -3.87 -8.15 -20.28
CA THR A 171 -3.17 -9.17 -21.04
C THR A 171 -2.63 -10.26 -20.11
N SER A 172 -2.12 -11.36 -20.66
CA SER A 172 -1.50 -12.45 -19.87
C SER A 172 -0.15 -12.11 -19.22
N THR A 173 0.30 -10.86 -19.34
CA THR A 173 1.42 -10.34 -18.57
C THR A 173 0.93 -9.27 -17.60
N PHE A 174 1.26 -9.43 -16.32
CA PHE A 174 0.92 -8.47 -15.28
C PHE A 174 1.47 -7.08 -15.62
N ALA A 175 0.59 -6.08 -15.53
CA ALA A 175 0.92 -4.67 -15.70
C ALA A 175 0.34 -3.85 -14.55
N GLU A 176 1.05 -2.80 -14.12
CA GLU A 176 0.60 -1.92 -13.05
C GLU A 176 -0.44 -0.92 -13.55
N PHE A 177 -1.57 -0.86 -12.84
CA PHE A 177 -2.62 0.12 -13.02
C PHE A 177 -2.75 0.95 -11.75
N THR A 178 -2.89 2.26 -11.92
CA THR A 178 -2.93 3.21 -10.79
C THR A 178 -4.13 4.13 -10.87
N ALA A 179 -4.69 4.48 -9.71
CA ALA A 179 -5.76 5.45 -9.60
C ALA A 179 -5.58 6.32 -8.34
N ALA A 180 -5.70 7.64 -8.50
CA ALA A 180 -5.66 8.56 -7.38
C ALA A 180 -6.92 8.41 -6.51
N ILE A 181 -6.73 8.27 -5.20
CA ILE A 181 -7.81 8.25 -4.22
C ILE A 181 -8.08 9.70 -3.82
N ALA A 182 -9.21 10.24 -4.25
CA ALA A 182 -9.57 11.61 -3.90
C ALA A 182 -10.05 11.68 -2.44
N GLY A 183 -9.36 12.48 -1.63
CA GLY A 183 -9.72 12.79 -0.25
C GLY A 183 -8.59 12.52 0.74
N THR A 184 -8.87 12.83 2.00
CA THR A 184 -8.03 12.55 3.18
C THR A 184 -8.94 12.16 4.32
N GLY A 185 -8.46 11.38 5.28
CA GLY A 185 -9.26 10.94 6.42
C GLY A 185 -8.40 10.20 7.44
N SER A 186 -9.05 9.36 8.25
CA SER A 186 -8.37 8.49 9.20
C SER A 186 -8.41 7.02 8.77
N SER A 187 -9.49 6.58 8.13
CA SER A 187 -9.67 5.19 7.73
C SER A 187 -10.05 5.10 6.26
N LEU A 188 -9.36 4.25 5.52
CA LEU A 188 -9.68 3.86 4.15
C LEU A 188 -10.14 2.41 4.12
N ASP A 189 -11.19 2.13 3.34
CA ASP A 189 -11.53 0.78 2.93
C ASP A 189 -11.44 0.68 1.40
N ILE A 190 -10.90 -0.44 0.91
CA ILE A 190 -10.90 -0.82 -0.50
C ILE A 190 -11.73 -2.09 -0.66
N ARG A 191 -12.58 -2.13 -1.70
CA ARG A 191 -13.32 -3.32 -2.10
C ARG A 191 -13.04 -3.64 -3.55
N ILE A 192 -12.56 -4.84 -3.79
CA ILE A 192 -12.44 -5.44 -5.13
C ILE A 192 -13.60 -6.42 -5.28
N SER A 193 -14.43 -6.25 -6.30
CA SER A 193 -15.58 -7.12 -6.59
C SER A 193 -15.44 -7.69 -7.99
N ALA A 194 -15.63 -9.00 -8.16
CA ALA A 194 -15.56 -9.66 -9.46
C ALA A 194 -16.76 -10.57 -9.70
N SER A 195 -17.20 -10.65 -10.97
CA SER A 195 -18.32 -11.48 -11.40
C SER A 195 -17.99 -12.11 -12.74
N PHE A 196 -17.59 -13.38 -12.71
CA PHE A 196 -17.31 -14.23 -13.88
C PHE A 196 -18.16 -15.50 -13.77
N GLN A 197 -18.91 -15.85 -14.80
CA GLN A 197 -20.01 -16.83 -14.79
C GLN A 197 -19.90 -17.94 -15.84
N SER A 198 -19.04 -17.79 -16.83
CA SER A 198 -18.78 -18.79 -17.85
C SER A 198 -17.33 -19.23 -17.78
N GLY A 199 -17.07 -20.37 -18.44
CA GLY A 199 -15.74 -20.95 -18.46
C GLY A 199 -14.73 -20.02 -19.10
N ASP A 200 -13.50 -20.09 -18.59
CA ASP A 200 -12.31 -19.37 -19.06
C ASP A 200 -12.34 -17.83 -18.84
N GLU A 201 -13.44 -17.25 -18.35
CA GLU A 201 -13.48 -15.85 -17.89
C GLU A 201 -12.67 -15.68 -16.61
N ASP A 202 -11.56 -14.94 -16.68
CA ASP A 202 -10.65 -14.81 -15.55
C ASP A 202 -10.03 -13.43 -15.33
N LEU A 203 -9.40 -13.27 -14.17
CA LEU A 203 -8.52 -12.18 -13.83
C LEU A 203 -7.54 -12.62 -12.74
N SER A 204 -6.28 -12.21 -12.87
CA SER A 204 -5.28 -12.26 -11.82
C SER A 204 -4.95 -10.88 -11.30
N ILE A 205 -4.74 -10.79 -9.99
CA ILE A 205 -4.28 -9.60 -9.31
C ILE A 205 -3.05 -9.90 -8.46
N ASP A 206 -2.19 -8.90 -8.34
CA ASP A 206 -0.98 -8.93 -7.52
C ASP A 206 -0.65 -7.49 -7.03
N ASP A 207 0.18 -7.35 -6.01
CA ASP A 207 0.65 -6.07 -5.44
C ASP A 207 -0.47 -5.02 -5.22
N VAL A 208 -1.50 -5.35 -4.44
CA VAL A 208 -2.52 -4.36 -4.06
C VAL A 208 -1.87 -3.37 -3.09
N LYS A 209 -1.66 -2.14 -3.56
CA LYS A 209 -0.80 -1.17 -2.89
C LYS A 209 -1.50 0.17 -2.72
N ILE A 210 -1.41 0.71 -1.50
CA ILE A 210 -1.80 2.09 -1.19
C ILE A 210 -0.55 2.88 -0.83
N THR A 211 -0.38 4.02 -1.47
CA THR A 211 0.65 4.99 -1.12
C THR A 211 0.04 6.33 -0.76
N GLY A 212 0.81 7.17 -0.05
CA GLY A 212 0.42 8.54 0.25
C GLY A 212 1.60 9.41 0.66
N THR A 213 1.43 10.72 0.57
CA THR A 213 2.38 11.69 1.11
C THR A 213 2.06 11.97 2.57
N GLY A 214 2.91 11.52 3.48
CA GLY A 214 2.78 11.83 4.90
C GLY A 214 2.94 13.32 5.18
N SER A 215 2.23 13.84 6.18
CA SER A 215 2.38 15.22 6.67
C SER A 215 3.77 15.48 7.30
N GLY A 216 4.63 14.47 7.40
CA GLY A 216 6.04 14.56 7.74
C GLY A 216 6.87 15.02 6.54
N GLY A 217 7.34 16.26 6.58
CA GLY A 217 8.21 16.85 5.56
C GLY A 217 9.41 15.96 5.21
N GLY A 218 9.50 15.55 3.95
CA GLY A 218 10.70 15.10 3.23
C GLY A 218 11.73 14.26 3.98
N GLY A 219 11.67 12.94 3.77
CA GLY A 219 12.83 12.05 3.80
C GLY A 219 13.30 11.57 5.17
N ASP A 220 12.76 10.43 5.61
CA ASP A 220 13.52 9.30 6.18
C ASP A 220 12.61 8.06 6.15
N PRO A 221 13.12 6.84 5.83
CA PRO A 221 12.29 5.65 5.78
C PRO A 221 11.84 5.33 7.22
N VAL A 222 10.56 5.04 7.38
CA VAL A 222 9.92 4.62 8.64
C VAL A 222 10.23 5.54 9.84
N SER A 223 9.32 6.47 10.16
CA SER A 223 9.11 6.79 11.57
C SER A 223 8.41 5.59 12.22
N GLU A 224 9.15 4.49 12.35
CA GLU A 224 8.86 3.54 13.41
C GLU A 224 8.78 4.36 14.69
N GLU A 225 7.76 4.10 15.50
CA GLU A 225 7.67 4.62 16.86
C GLU A 225 8.90 4.15 17.66
N ALA A 226 10.02 4.84 17.48
CA ALA A 226 11.33 4.44 17.97
C ALA A 226 11.76 5.31 19.14
N ILE A 227 12.41 4.67 20.10
CA ILE A 227 13.14 5.34 21.17
C ILE A 227 14.47 5.82 20.56
N THR A 228 14.71 7.12 20.58
CA THR A 228 15.92 7.72 19.97
C THR A 228 16.85 8.28 21.03
N LEU A 229 18.15 8.11 20.82
CA LEU A 229 19.22 8.79 21.56
C LEU A 229 20.02 9.64 20.57
N GLY A 230 19.99 10.96 20.73
CA GLY A 230 20.61 11.89 19.79
C GLY A 230 21.40 12.99 20.48
N ALA A 231 22.52 13.38 19.89
CA ALA A 231 23.27 14.56 20.29
C ALA A 231 23.62 15.38 19.04
N THR A 232 23.83 16.69 19.21
CA THR A 232 24.40 17.49 18.12
C THR A 232 25.84 17.05 17.89
N PRO A 233 26.23 16.68 16.65
CA PRO A 233 27.60 16.26 16.37
C PRO A 233 28.60 17.35 16.80
N ALA A 234 29.53 16.97 17.67
CA ALA A 234 30.57 17.86 18.17
C ALA A 234 31.87 17.07 18.39
N THR A 235 33.01 17.74 18.20
CA THR A 235 34.29 17.26 18.73
C THR A 235 34.35 17.59 20.21
N VAL A 236 34.48 16.56 21.04
CA VAL A 236 34.62 16.69 22.50
C VAL A 236 36.08 16.52 22.91
N ASP A 237 36.54 17.38 23.82
CA ASP A 237 37.84 17.20 24.47
C ASP A 237 37.71 16.17 25.59
N GLU A 238 38.81 15.49 25.94
CA GLU A 238 38.86 14.59 27.08
C GLU A 238 38.46 15.34 28.37
N GLY A 239 37.45 14.82 29.09
CA GLY A 239 36.91 15.44 30.30
C GLY A 239 35.86 16.54 30.09
N SER A 240 35.41 16.78 28.85
CA SER A 240 34.22 17.60 28.55
C SER A 240 32.93 16.78 28.63
N THR A 241 31.78 17.44 28.59
CA THR A 241 30.46 16.79 28.51
C THR A 241 29.77 17.08 27.18
N LEU A 242 28.93 16.14 26.74
CA LEU A 242 28.06 16.28 25.57
C LEU A 242 26.60 16.13 25.99
N ALA A 243 25.78 17.12 25.65
CA ALA A 243 24.34 17.02 25.87
C ALA A 243 23.72 16.02 24.89
N VAL A 244 23.04 15.01 25.44
CA VAL A 244 22.31 13.96 24.72
C VAL A 244 20.84 14.08 25.07
N THR A 245 19.97 13.90 24.07
CA THR A 245 18.53 13.81 24.22
C THR A 245 18.09 12.37 24.04
N LEU A 246 17.41 11.81 25.04
CA LEU A 246 16.62 10.60 24.91
C LEU A 246 15.17 11.00 24.65
N SER A 247 14.57 10.48 23.59
CA SER A 247 13.16 10.73 23.25
C SER A 247 12.41 9.42 23.02
N VAL A 248 11.13 9.44 23.35
CA VAL A 248 10.14 8.41 23.04
C VAL A 248 9.07 8.99 22.08
N PRO A 249 8.31 8.14 21.38
CA PRO A 249 7.36 8.59 20.35
C PRO A 249 6.22 9.47 20.90
N THR A 250 5.74 9.17 22.12
CA THR A 250 4.59 9.85 22.74
C THR A 250 4.89 10.26 24.18
N ASN A 251 4.10 11.20 24.70
CA ASN A 251 4.25 11.62 26.10
C ASN A 251 3.99 10.44 27.04
N VAL A 252 4.85 10.26 28.03
CA VAL A 252 4.67 9.20 29.03
C VAL A 252 3.59 9.61 30.04
N ASP A 253 2.69 8.69 30.40
CA ASP A 253 1.63 8.97 31.38
C ASP A 253 2.14 9.03 32.83
N THR A 254 3.30 8.40 33.07
CA THR A 254 4.00 8.38 34.36
C THR A 254 5.50 8.54 34.14
N ASP A 255 6.21 9.06 35.15
CA ASP A 255 7.68 9.13 35.12
C ASP A 255 8.27 7.77 34.71
N THR A 256 8.99 7.76 33.59
CA THR A 256 9.53 6.55 32.98
C THR A 256 11.05 6.58 33.06
N VAL A 257 11.63 5.58 33.74
CA VAL A 257 13.06 5.48 34.00
C VAL A 257 13.71 4.54 32.99
N PHE A 258 14.73 5.03 32.30
CA PHE A 258 15.56 4.26 31.38
C PHE A 258 16.90 3.96 32.03
N ASN A 259 17.27 2.68 32.08
CA ASN A 259 18.59 2.26 32.53
C ASN A 259 19.56 2.36 31.34
N LEU A 260 20.68 3.05 31.54
CA LEU A 260 21.68 3.27 30.50
C LEU A 260 22.97 2.53 30.87
N THR A 261 23.58 1.87 29.88
CA THR A 261 24.86 1.19 30.03
C THR A 261 25.79 1.56 28.88
N SER A 262 27.07 1.81 29.19
CA SER A 262 28.09 2.05 28.18
C SER A 262 28.94 0.79 28.03
N GLY A 263 29.37 0.51 26.80
CA GLY A 263 30.34 -0.55 26.51
C GLY A 263 31.80 -0.11 26.67
N GLY A 264 32.03 1.14 27.05
CA GLY A 264 33.37 1.72 27.19
C GLY A 264 34.12 1.19 28.41
N ASP A 265 35.45 1.29 28.37
CA ASP A 265 36.35 0.85 29.45
C ASP A 265 36.48 1.89 30.59
N GLY A 266 35.69 2.97 30.54
CA GLY A 266 35.67 4.05 31.53
C GLY A 266 36.76 5.11 31.32
N SER A 267 37.48 5.09 30.19
CA SER A 267 38.45 6.13 29.82
C SER A 267 37.86 7.27 28.97
N GLU A 268 36.58 7.18 28.59
CA GLU A 268 35.85 8.12 27.72
C GLU A 268 34.66 8.77 28.45
N LEU A 269 33.84 9.55 27.73
CA LEU A 269 32.61 10.22 28.21
C LEU A 269 31.77 9.33 29.15
N SER A 270 31.36 9.88 30.30
CA SER A 270 30.69 9.16 31.36
C SER A 270 29.18 9.26 31.23
N ILE A 271 28.52 8.16 30.91
CA ILE A 271 27.05 8.15 30.86
C ILE A 271 26.44 8.04 32.26
N PRO A 272 25.29 8.69 32.53
CA PRO A 272 24.55 8.45 33.77
C PRO A 272 23.96 7.04 33.76
N ALA A 273 23.80 6.43 34.95
CA ALA A 273 23.21 5.09 35.07
C ALA A 273 21.73 5.06 34.65
N THR A 274 21.03 6.19 34.76
CA THR A 274 19.62 6.30 34.42
C THR A 274 19.27 7.66 33.85
N ALA A 275 18.29 7.71 32.96
CA ALA A 275 17.60 8.93 32.53
C ALA A 275 16.08 8.78 32.73
N THR A 276 15.41 9.83 33.20
CA THR A 276 13.96 9.79 33.49
C THR A 276 13.22 10.77 32.62
N ILE A 277 12.27 10.28 31.83
CA ILE A 277 11.29 11.12 31.14
C ILE A 277 10.12 11.35 32.09
N LEU A 278 9.77 12.60 32.33
CA LEU A 278 8.72 12.97 33.28
C LEU A 278 7.33 12.79 32.65
N ALA A 279 6.33 12.49 33.50
CA ALA A 279 4.94 12.42 33.09
C ALA A 279 4.50 13.66 32.30
N GLY A 280 3.84 13.45 31.16
CA GLY A 280 3.40 14.51 30.25
C GLY A 280 4.48 15.05 29.31
N THR A 281 5.67 14.43 29.28
CA THR A 281 6.75 14.74 28.33
C THR A 281 7.18 13.48 27.57
N ASN A 282 7.87 13.67 26.46
CA ASN A 282 8.36 12.57 25.61
C ASN A 282 9.89 12.55 25.49
N SER A 283 10.61 13.37 26.24
CA SER A 283 12.07 13.45 26.14
C SER A 283 12.74 13.96 27.41
N VAL A 284 14.03 13.64 27.55
CA VAL A 284 14.90 14.12 28.61
C VAL A 284 16.31 14.39 28.06
N ASN A 285 16.92 15.48 28.51
CA ASN A 285 18.32 15.78 28.23
C ASN A 285 19.20 15.33 29.40
N PHE A 286 20.35 14.74 29.10
CA PHE A 286 21.39 14.43 30.06
C PHE A 286 22.76 14.62 29.43
N ASP A 287 23.76 14.82 30.28
CA ASP A 287 25.14 14.96 29.84
C ASP A 287 25.84 13.59 29.87
N VAL A 288 26.64 13.31 28.84
CA VAL A 288 27.61 12.20 28.79
C VAL A 288 29.03 12.72 28.77
#